data_AF-A0A5N8WX55-F1
#
_entry.id   AF-A0A5N8WX55-F1
#
_cell.length_a   1.000
_cell.length_b   1.000
_cell.length_c   1.000
_cell.angle_alpha   90.00
_cell.angle_beta   90.00
_cell.angle_gamma   90.00
#
_symmetry.space_group_name_H-M   'P 1'
#
loop_
_entity.id
_entity.type
_entity.pdbx_description
1 polymer ?
#
loop_
_entity_poly.entity_id
_entity_poly.type
_entity_poly.pdbx_seq_one_letter_code
_entity_poly.pdbx_strand_id
1 'polypeptide(L)'
;MTELRASERMINEVAQELHSLEEGVEWFSAFAPEEQKSVLHEIALYLMQAHVTVEDGRKGLEKSGVKATMTPAVLIVREPILEQIGKIERLPQQEYLKAFRVLMSTFAVADARRREMECRGACSHAWHNLS
;
A
#
# COMPACT_ATOMS: atom_id res chain seq x y z
N MET A 1 -2.43 23.19 -8.70
CA MET A 1 -1.65 22.48 -7.67
C MET A 1 -2.63 22.04 -6.62
N THR A 2 -3.09 20.79 -6.73
CA THR A 2 -4.15 20.24 -5.90
C THR A 2 -3.52 19.78 -4.59
N GLU A 3 -4.04 20.25 -3.46
CA GLU A 3 -3.63 19.77 -2.14
C GLU A 3 -3.81 18.24 -2.08
N LEU A 4 -2.73 17.50 -1.85
CA LEU A 4 -2.80 16.07 -1.50
C LEU A 4 -3.47 15.98 -0.13
N ARG A 5 -4.44 15.08 0.02
CA ARG A 5 -5.02 14.80 1.36
C ARG A 5 -3.93 14.25 2.27
N ALA A 6 -4.01 14.51 3.59
CA ALA A 6 -2.96 14.09 4.54
C ALA A 6 -2.62 12.60 4.45
N SER A 7 -3.63 11.75 4.23
CA SER A 7 -3.48 10.30 4.03
C SER A 7 -2.71 9.95 2.76
N GLU A 8 -3.07 10.60 1.65
CA GLU A 8 -2.41 10.40 0.35
C GLU A 8 -0.92 10.78 0.43
N ARG A 9 -0.59 11.88 1.10
CA ARG A 9 0.80 12.29 1.34
C ARG A 9 1.56 11.22 2.12
N MET A 10 1.06 10.81 3.29
CA MET A 10 1.74 9.82 4.13
C MET A 10 1.94 8.49 3.42
N ILE A 11 0.91 7.99 2.71
CA ILE A 11 0.99 6.74 1.94
C ILE A 11 2.11 6.83 0.88
N ASN A 12 2.18 7.93 0.13
CA ASN A 12 3.23 8.11 -0.87
C ASN A 12 4.62 8.30 -0.24
N GLU A 13 4.73 9.02 0.87
CA GLU A 13 6.01 9.18 1.60
C GLU A 13 6.53 7.83 2.11
N VAL A 14 5.65 6.95 2.63
CA VAL A 14 6.04 5.58 3.01
C VAL A 14 6.42 4.74 1.78
N ALA A 15 5.66 4.82 0.68
CA ALA A 15 5.96 4.09 -0.55
C ALA A 15 7.31 4.49 -1.19
N GLN A 16 7.74 5.73 -0.93
CA GLN A 16 8.97 6.32 -1.44
C GLN A 16 10.12 6.31 -0.42
N GLU A 17 9.94 5.60 0.69
CA GLU A 17 10.94 5.46 1.76
C GLU A 17 11.36 6.80 2.39
N LEU A 18 10.52 7.84 2.28
CA LEU A 18 10.66 9.11 3.00
C LEU A 18 10.19 8.98 4.46
N HIS A 19 9.24 8.07 4.70
CA HIS A 19 8.89 7.55 6.02
C HIS A 19 9.05 6.02 6.01
N SER A 20 9.43 5.45 7.16
CA SER A 20 9.51 4.00 7.34
C SER A 20 8.12 3.36 7.39
N LEU A 21 8.08 2.04 7.19
CA LEU A 21 6.84 1.26 7.36
C LEU A 21 6.34 1.35 8.81
N GLU A 22 7.25 1.39 9.79
CA GLU A 22 6.94 1.53 11.22
C GLU A 22 6.28 2.87 11.53
N GLU A 23 6.78 3.98 10.99
CA GLU A 23 6.12 5.29 11.11
C GLU A 23 4.74 5.29 10.45
N GLY A 24 4.60 4.66 9.27
CA GLY A 24 3.30 4.45 8.63
C GLY A 24 2.34 3.63 9.50
N VAL A 25 2.84 2.62 10.20
CA VAL A 25 2.07 1.78 11.12
C VAL A 25 1.61 2.58 12.33
N GLU A 26 2.47 3.39 12.93
CA GLU A 26 2.13 4.25 14.07
C GLU A 26 1.05 5.27 13.68
N TRP A 27 1.25 5.94 12.54
CA TRP A 27 0.27 6.84 11.94
C TRP A 27 -1.08 6.15 11.70
N PHE A 28 -1.08 4.97 11.07
CA PHE A 28 -2.29 4.21 10.81
C PHE A 28 -3.02 3.76 12.09
N SER A 29 -2.25 3.38 13.12
CA SER A 29 -2.78 2.88 14.39
C SER A 29 -3.46 3.96 15.24
N ALA A 30 -3.19 5.25 14.96
CA ALA A 30 -3.78 6.38 15.67
C ALA A 30 -5.23 6.68 15.24
N PHE A 31 -5.68 6.15 14.10
CA PHE A 31 -7.02 6.37 13.57
C PHE A 31 -8.10 5.51 14.23
N ALA A 32 -9.35 5.99 14.19
CA ALA A 32 -10.49 5.15 14.49
C ALA A 32 -10.67 4.04 13.43
N PRO A 33 -11.36 2.92 13.75
CA PRO A 33 -11.49 1.79 12.82
C PRO A 33 -12.09 2.15 11.45
N GLU A 34 -13.05 3.08 11.40
CA GLU A 34 -13.64 3.51 10.13
C GLU A 34 -12.64 4.29 9.26
N GLU A 35 -11.81 5.13 9.86
CA GLU A 35 -10.75 5.87 9.15
C GLU A 35 -9.63 4.91 8.69
N GLN A 36 -9.26 3.92 9.51
CA GLN A 36 -8.35 2.85 9.11
C GLN A 36 -8.87 2.11 7.88
N LYS A 37 -10.17 1.79 7.86
CA LYS A 37 -10.82 1.14 6.72
C LYS A 37 -10.77 2.01 5.47
N SER A 38 -10.99 3.33 5.60
CA SER A 38 -10.82 4.28 4.49
C SER A 38 -9.40 4.28 3.95
N VAL A 39 -8.38 4.30 4.82
CA VAL A 39 -6.96 4.23 4.41
C VAL A 39 -6.64 2.92 3.68
N LEU A 40 -7.12 1.77 4.17
CA LEU A 40 -6.94 0.48 3.49
C LEU A 40 -7.56 0.48 2.09
N HIS A 41 -8.74 1.11 1.95
CA HIS A 41 -9.39 1.26 0.66
C HIS A 41 -8.59 2.17 -0.29
N GLU A 42 -8.05 3.30 0.21
CA GLU A 42 -7.20 4.19 -0.59
C GLU A 42 -5.94 3.46 -1.12
N ILE A 43 -5.25 2.70 -0.26
CA ILE A 43 -4.08 1.91 -0.69
C ILE A 43 -4.48 0.86 -1.74
N ALA A 44 -5.65 0.22 -1.59
CA ALA A 44 -6.17 -0.73 -2.59
C ALA A 44 -6.41 -0.06 -3.95
N LEU A 45 -6.94 1.18 -3.97
CA LEU A 45 -7.08 1.96 -5.19
C LEU A 45 -5.73 2.30 -5.81
N TYR A 46 -4.73 2.68 -5.02
CA TYR A 46 -3.39 2.98 -5.52
C TYR A 46 -2.67 1.76 -6.07
N LEU A 47 -2.84 0.59 -5.46
CA LEU A 47 -2.35 -0.67 -6.00
C LEU A 47 -2.93 -0.99 -7.39
N MET A 48 -4.23 -0.77 -7.58
CA MET A 48 -4.86 -0.90 -8.91
C MET A 48 -4.27 0.10 -9.91
N GLN A 49 -4.11 1.37 -9.52
CA GLN A 49 -3.54 2.40 -10.38
C GLN A 49 -2.07 2.13 -10.72
N ALA A 50 -1.32 1.49 -9.83
CA ALA A 50 0.06 1.08 -10.02
C ALA A 50 0.21 -0.22 -10.82
N HIS A 51 -0.90 -0.79 -11.31
CA HIS A 51 -0.90 -2.06 -12.04
C HIS A 51 -0.19 -3.18 -11.28
N VAL A 52 -0.51 -3.33 -9.98
CA VAL A 52 0.09 -4.33 -9.10
C VAL A 52 0.03 -5.74 -9.69
N THR A 53 1.10 -6.49 -9.51
CA THR A 53 1.23 -7.90 -9.89
C THR A 53 1.38 -8.79 -8.66
N VAL A 54 1.14 -10.10 -8.83
CA VAL A 54 1.41 -11.08 -7.76
C VAL A 54 2.88 -11.08 -7.34
N GLU A 55 3.79 -10.77 -8.26
CA GLU A 55 5.20 -10.66 -7.93
C GLU A 55 5.51 -9.46 -7.03
N ASP A 56 4.83 -8.32 -7.25
CA ASP A 56 4.89 -7.19 -6.31
C ASP A 56 4.34 -7.62 -4.94
N GLY A 57 3.26 -8.40 -4.93
CA GLY A 57 2.66 -8.95 -3.70
C GLY A 57 3.60 -9.86 -2.90
N ARG A 58 4.37 -10.72 -3.58
CA ARG A 58 5.38 -11.59 -2.93
C ARG A 58 6.50 -10.76 -2.30
N LYS A 59 7.09 -9.85 -3.07
CA LYS A 59 8.16 -8.96 -2.60
C LYS A 59 7.67 -8.03 -1.48
N GLY A 60 6.45 -7.52 -1.59
CA GLY A 60 5.80 -6.72 -0.56
C GLY A 60 5.60 -7.51 0.74
N LEU A 61 5.17 -8.76 0.64
CA LEU A 61 5.02 -9.64 1.81
C LEU A 61 6.35 -9.85 2.54
N GLU A 62 7.45 -10.10 1.83
CA GLU A 62 8.79 -10.24 2.42
C GLU A 62 9.20 -9.01 3.23
N LYS A 63 8.84 -7.81 2.77
CA LYS A 63 9.12 -6.53 3.44
C LYS A 63 8.13 -6.16 4.54
N SER A 64 6.97 -6.82 4.61
CA SER A 64 5.85 -6.41 5.48
C SER A 64 6.00 -6.75 6.97
N GLY A 65 6.92 -7.66 7.32
CA GLY A 65 7.03 -8.22 8.67
C GLY A 65 5.85 -9.11 9.09
N VAL A 66 4.89 -9.38 8.19
CA VAL A 66 3.74 -10.25 8.47
C VAL A 66 4.07 -11.71 8.17
N LYS A 67 3.74 -12.61 9.10
CA LYS A 67 3.92 -14.06 8.88
C LYS A 67 3.11 -14.52 7.67
N ALA A 68 3.71 -15.32 6.80
CA ALA A 68 3.10 -15.82 5.56
C ALA A 68 1.78 -16.62 5.77
N THR A 69 1.53 -17.11 6.98
CA THR A 69 0.30 -17.84 7.34
C THR A 69 -0.88 -16.93 7.70
N MET A 70 -0.67 -15.63 7.86
CA MET A 70 -1.73 -14.68 8.17
C MET A 70 -2.62 -14.44 6.95
N THR A 71 -3.91 -14.24 7.18
CA THR A 71 -4.93 -14.06 6.11
C THR A 71 -4.51 -13.07 5.01
N PRO A 72 -4.10 -11.81 5.29
CA PRO A 72 -3.71 -10.88 4.24
C PRO A 72 -2.46 -11.34 3.47
N ALA A 73 -1.51 -12.00 4.13
CA ALA A 73 -0.31 -12.55 3.50
C ALA A 73 -0.63 -13.70 2.54
N VAL A 74 -1.58 -14.57 2.91
CA VAL A 74 -2.05 -15.65 2.03
C VAL A 74 -2.78 -15.11 0.82
N LEU A 75 -3.56 -14.04 0.98
CA LEU A 75 -4.36 -13.45 -0.10
C LEU A 75 -3.50 -12.68 -1.11
N ILE A 76 -2.51 -11.89 -0.67
CA ILE A 76 -1.75 -10.99 -1.56
C ILE A 76 -0.90 -11.72 -2.61
N VAL A 77 -0.57 -12.99 -2.36
CA VAL A 77 0.25 -13.82 -3.25
C VAL A 77 -0.57 -14.73 -4.17
N ARG A 78 -1.90 -14.55 -4.24
CA ARG A 78 -2.83 -15.36 -5.05
C ARG A 78 -3.39 -14.59 -6.24
N GLU A 79 -3.70 -15.34 -7.29
CA GLU A 79 -4.42 -14.81 -8.45
C GLU A 79 -5.94 -14.98 -8.32
N PRO A 80 -6.74 -14.10 -8.96
CA PRO A 80 -6.33 -12.83 -9.54
C PRO A 80 -6.14 -11.77 -8.45
N ILE A 81 -4.99 -11.07 -8.45
CA ILE A 81 -4.56 -10.23 -7.31
C ILE A 81 -5.54 -9.12 -6.97
N LEU A 82 -6.20 -8.51 -7.96
CA LEU A 82 -7.15 -7.42 -7.72
C LEU A 82 -8.36 -7.88 -6.91
N GLU A 83 -8.87 -9.10 -7.17
CA GLU A 83 -9.94 -9.68 -6.35
C GLU A 83 -9.47 -9.96 -4.93
N GLN A 84 -8.21 -10.37 -4.75
CA GLN A 84 -7.68 -10.66 -3.43
C GLN A 84 -7.45 -9.38 -2.62
N ILE A 85 -6.97 -8.29 -3.24
CA ILE A 85 -6.87 -6.97 -2.62
C ILE A 85 -8.24 -6.49 -2.13
N GLY A 86 -9.28 -6.65 -2.96
CA GLY A 86 -10.66 -6.34 -2.57
C GLY A 86 -11.19 -7.20 -1.41
N LYS A 87 -10.64 -8.39 -1.17
CA LYS A 87 -10.92 -9.20 0.02
C LYS A 87 -10.13 -8.71 1.23
N ILE A 88 -8.87 -8.33 1.05
CA ILE A 88 -7.99 -7.84 2.12
C ILE A 88 -8.56 -6.57 2.74
N GLU A 89 -9.00 -5.58 1.94
CA GLU A 89 -9.56 -4.32 2.46
C GLU A 89 -10.86 -4.53 3.28
N ARG A 90 -11.55 -5.67 3.11
CA ARG A 90 -12.82 -6.01 3.77
C ARG A 90 -12.67 -7.00 4.93
N LEU A 91 -11.44 -7.35 5.30
CA LEU A 91 -11.20 -8.20 6.46
C LEU A 91 -11.75 -7.55 7.75
N PRO A 92 -12.05 -8.34 8.79
CA PRO A 92 -12.51 -7.79 10.07
C PRO A 92 -11.42 -6.91 10.71
N GLN A 93 -11.83 -5.97 11.55
CA GLN A 93 -10.95 -4.96 12.18
C GLN A 93 -9.67 -5.52 12.81
N GLN A 94 -9.74 -6.70 13.44
CA GLN A 94 -8.58 -7.39 14.03
C GLN A 94 -7.45 -7.71 13.03
N GLU A 95 -7.74 -7.66 11.73
CA GLU A 95 -6.79 -7.87 10.65
C GLU A 95 -6.22 -6.56 10.07
N TYR A 96 -6.79 -5.39 10.40
CA TYR A 96 -6.43 -4.12 9.75
C TYR A 96 -4.94 -3.80 9.80
N LEU A 97 -4.29 -3.98 10.95
CA LEU A 97 -2.86 -3.73 11.08
C LEU A 97 -2.00 -4.63 10.17
N LYS A 98 -2.43 -5.89 9.99
CA LYS A 98 -1.74 -6.86 9.12
C LYS A 98 -2.03 -6.56 7.65
N ALA A 99 -3.28 -6.20 7.34
CA ALA A 99 -3.69 -5.75 6.02
C ALA A 99 -2.91 -4.51 5.59
N PHE A 100 -2.79 -3.51 6.47
CA PHE A 100 -2.03 -2.29 6.23
C PHE A 100 -0.58 -2.61 5.88
N ARG A 101 0.13 -3.36 6.74
CA ARG A 101 1.52 -3.76 6.49
C ARG A 101 1.71 -4.44 5.13
N VAL A 102 0.84 -5.39 4.79
CA VAL A 102 0.90 -6.13 3.53
C VAL A 102 0.62 -5.23 2.33
N LEU A 103 -0.49 -4.49 2.35
CA LEU A 103 -0.89 -3.63 1.22
C LEU A 103 0.10 -2.49 1.01
N MET A 104 0.54 -1.83 2.09
CA MET A 104 1.48 -0.70 2.03
C MET A 104 2.84 -1.16 1.48
N SER A 105 3.38 -2.27 1.98
CA SER A 105 4.66 -2.81 1.47
C SER A 105 4.56 -3.28 0.03
N THR A 106 3.42 -3.86 -0.37
CA THR A 106 3.15 -4.23 -1.77
C THR A 106 3.06 -2.98 -2.66
N PHE A 107 2.42 -1.92 -2.16
CA PHE A 107 2.30 -0.66 -2.89
C PHE A 107 3.66 -0.02 -3.10
N ALA A 108 4.52 0.03 -2.08
CA ALA A 108 5.89 0.52 -2.20
C ALA A 108 6.67 -0.20 -3.33
N VAL A 109 6.54 -1.53 -3.42
CA VAL A 109 7.17 -2.31 -4.50
C VAL A 109 6.60 -1.99 -5.87
N ALA A 110 5.27 -1.97 -6.01
CA ALA A 110 4.60 -1.69 -7.28
C ALA A 110 4.89 -0.25 -7.76
N ASP A 111 4.89 0.71 -6.85
CA ASP A 111 5.17 2.12 -7.08
C ASP A 111 6.63 2.35 -7.52
N ALA A 112 7.60 1.73 -6.84
CA ALA A 112 9.00 1.75 -7.26
C ALA A 112 9.19 1.15 -8.66
N ARG A 113 8.61 -0.04 -8.91
CA ARG A 113 8.63 -0.69 -10.23
C ARG A 113 8.07 0.21 -11.32
N ARG A 114 6.94 0.87 -11.03
CA ARG A 114 6.30 1.80 -11.96
C ARG A 114 7.20 3.00 -12.27
N ARG A 115 7.79 3.61 -11.23
CA ARG A 115 8.69 4.76 -11.41
C ARG A 115 9.87 4.44 -12.33
N GLU A 116 10.49 3.27 -12.11
CA GLU A 116 11.66 2.81 -12.86
C GLU A 116 11.32 2.46 -14.32
N MET A 117 10.18 1.82 -14.55
CA MET A 117 9.84 1.28 -15.88
C MET A 117 9.01 2.23 -16.75
N GLU A 118 8.06 2.95 -16.17
CA GLU A 118 7.10 3.77 -16.90
C GLU A 118 7.43 5.26 -16.80
N CYS A 119 7.87 5.72 -15.62
CA CYS A 119 7.92 7.15 -15.36
C CYS A 119 9.24 7.82 -15.72
N ARG A 120 10.38 7.11 -15.73
CA ARG A 120 11.72 7.50 -16.24
C ARG A 120 12.03 9.02 -16.30
N GLY A 121 11.67 9.79 -15.27
CA GLY A 121 11.86 11.25 -15.23
C GLY A 121 10.91 12.11 -16.10
N ALA A 122 9.91 11.53 -16.77
CA ALA A 122 8.94 12.23 -17.62
C ALA A 122 7.57 12.45 -16.94
N CYS A 123 7.34 11.92 -15.74
CA CYS A 123 6.08 12.09 -15.02
C CYS A 123 5.98 13.44 -14.32
N SER A 124 4.87 14.14 -14.54
CA SER A 124 4.50 15.41 -13.87
C SER A 124 3.51 15.23 -12.71
N HIS A 125 3.27 13.99 -12.27
CA HIS A 125 2.35 13.70 -11.18
C HIS A 125 2.82 14.30 -9.85
N ALA A 126 1.88 14.83 -9.06
CA ALA A 126 2.19 15.49 -7.80
C ALA A 126 2.83 14.53 -6.77
N TRP A 127 2.40 13.27 -6.73
CA TRP A 127 2.95 12.28 -5.81
C TRP A 127 4.36 11.80 -6.18
N HIS A 128 4.89 12.12 -7.36
CA HIS A 128 6.32 11.92 -7.69
C HIS A 128 7.18 13.16 -7.40
N ASN A 129 6.57 14.27 -6.98
CA ASN A 129 7.23 15.53 -6.65
C ASN A 129 6.85 15.93 -5.22
N LEU A 130 7.19 15.06 -4.26
CA LEU A 130 7.01 15.30 -2.82
C LEU A 130 8.10 16.29 -2.34
N SER A 131 8.03 17.53 -2.83
CA SER A 131 8.87 18.65 -2.38
C SER A 131 8.17 19.50 -1.34
#